data_AF-A0AAD5QFM3-F1
#
_entry.id   AF-A0AAD5QFM3-F1
#
_cell.length_a   1.000
_cell.length_b   1.000
_cell.length_c   1.000
_cell.angle_alpha   90.00
_cell.angle_beta   90.00
_cell.angle_gamma   90.00
#
_symmetry.space_group_name_H-M   'P 1'
#
loop_
_entity.id
_entity.type
_entity.pdbx_description
1 polymer ?
#
loop_
_entity_poly.entity_id
_entity_poly.type
_entity_poly.pdbx_seq_one_letter_code
_entity_poly.pdbx_strand_id
1 'polypeptide(L)'
;MSQTGKVIQAGASAVRKVTPVQSINKEQARRAVLQVYKDLQRITPRFWWDFRMQDMPLGVFRLVLKQQFVKNAHITDVRIVDRLVYETRQHMYSIDMAFYNPDHVRNFLFRENVEAKPKDFLSKFLSGLE
;
A
#
# COMPACT_ATOMS: atom_id res chain seq x y z
N MET A 1 12.11 -2.49 63.87
CA MET A 1 12.62 -2.34 62.48
C MET A 1 11.57 -2.89 61.54
N SER A 2 10.80 -2.00 60.92
CA SER A 2 9.67 -2.38 60.04
C SER A 2 10.20 -2.71 58.64
N GLN A 3 10.04 -3.96 58.19
CA GLN A 3 10.35 -4.37 56.83
C GLN A 3 9.18 -3.98 55.92
N THR A 4 9.37 -2.92 55.15
CA THR A 4 8.47 -2.52 54.06
C THR A 4 8.65 -3.49 52.89
N GLY A 5 7.70 -4.41 52.74
CA GLY A 5 7.61 -5.28 51.56
C GLY A 5 7.42 -4.43 50.31
N LYS A 6 8.40 -4.47 49.40
CA LYS A 6 8.26 -3.92 48.04
C LYS A 6 7.23 -4.75 47.28
N VAL A 7 6.06 -4.18 47.04
CA VAL A 7 5.08 -4.70 46.09
C VAL A 7 5.69 -4.54 44.70
N ILE A 8 6.14 -5.64 44.10
CA ILE A 8 6.54 -5.69 42.69
C ILE A 8 5.23 -5.60 41.90
N GLN A 9 4.91 -4.41 41.43
CA GLN A 9 3.80 -4.19 40.52
C GLN A 9 4.19 -4.83 39.18
N ALA A 10 3.83 -6.09 39.00
CA ALA A 10 3.89 -6.77 37.72
C ALA A 10 2.92 -6.06 36.76
N GLY A 11 3.43 -5.02 36.10
CA GLY A 11 2.75 -4.35 34.99
C GLY A 11 2.66 -5.31 33.82
N ALA A 12 1.73 -6.27 33.89
CA ALA A 12 1.24 -6.93 32.69
C ALA A 12 0.63 -5.81 31.83
N SER A 13 1.40 -5.33 30.84
CA SER A 13 0.85 -4.51 29.78
C SER A 13 -0.30 -5.30 29.19
N ALA A 14 -1.53 -4.93 29.57
CA ALA A 14 -2.74 -5.44 28.95
C ALA A 14 -2.73 -4.95 27.51
N VAL A 15 -2.02 -5.65 26.63
CA VAL A 15 -2.05 -5.39 25.19
C VAL A 15 -3.52 -5.56 24.80
N ARG A 16 -4.15 -4.46 24.39
CA ARG A 16 -5.54 -4.46 23.91
C ARG A 16 -5.64 -5.51 22.82
N LYS A 17 -6.24 -6.67 23.14
CA LYS A 17 -6.39 -7.79 22.20
C LYS A 17 -7.44 -7.38 21.17
N VAL A 18 -6.99 -6.98 19.98
CA VAL A 18 -7.89 -6.61 18.88
C VAL A 18 -8.12 -7.80 17.98
N THR A 19 -9.37 -7.98 17.57
CA THR A 19 -9.77 -9.03 16.62
C THR A 19 -9.08 -8.82 15.27
N PRO A 20 -8.42 -9.86 14.71
CA PRO A 20 -7.86 -9.79 13.36
C PRO A 20 -8.97 -9.72 12.31
N VAL A 21 -8.65 -9.17 11.13
CA VAL A 21 -9.62 -9.04 10.02
C VAL A 21 -9.67 -10.32 9.19
N GLN A 22 -8.51 -10.77 8.71
CA GLN A 22 -8.37 -12.02 7.95
C GLN A 22 -7.15 -12.82 8.43
N SER A 23 -5.98 -12.18 8.47
CA SER A 23 -4.72 -12.79 8.86
C SER A 23 -4.53 -12.77 10.37
N ILE A 24 -4.18 -13.93 10.94
CA ILE A 24 -3.91 -14.09 12.38
C ILE A 24 -2.46 -13.70 12.70
N ASN A 25 -1.55 -13.86 11.74
CA ASN A 25 -0.13 -13.58 11.90
C ASN A 25 0.48 -12.91 10.66
N LYS A 26 1.71 -12.40 10.80
CA LYS A 26 2.44 -11.71 9.72
C LYS A 26 2.72 -12.61 8.51
N GLU A 27 2.95 -13.90 8.73
CA GLU A 27 3.23 -14.84 7.64
C GLU A 27 2.02 -15.07 6.74
N GLN A 28 0.82 -15.18 7.32
CA GLN A 28 -0.42 -15.27 6.55
C GLN A 28 -0.65 -14.01 5.72
N ALA A 29 -0.47 -12.83 6.33
CA ALA A 29 -0.59 -11.56 5.61
C ALA A 29 0.43 -11.45 4.47
N ARG A 30 1.69 -11.84 4.71
CA ARG A 30 2.74 -11.87 3.68
C ARG A 30 2.35 -12.77 2.51
N ARG A 31 1.81 -13.96 2.78
CA ARG A 31 1.31 -14.86 1.73
C ARG A 31 0.16 -14.23 0.95
N ALA A 32 -0.77 -13.57 1.64
CA ALA A 32 -1.90 -12.89 0.99
C ALA A 32 -1.44 -11.75 0.07
N VAL A 33 -0.48 -10.93 0.51
CA VAL A 33 0.15 -9.88 -0.31
C VAL A 33 0.83 -10.48 -1.55
N LEU A 34 1.63 -11.54 -1.37
CA LEU A 34 2.32 -12.20 -2.50
C LEU A 34 1.34 -12.83 -3.49
N GLN A 35 0.23 -13.38 -2.99
CA GLN A 35 -0.82 -13.95 -3.84
C GLN A 35 -1.45 -12.86 -4.70
N VAL A 36 -1.93 -11.76 -4.09
CA VAL A 36 -2.56 -10.65 -4.81
C VAL A 36 -1.57 -9.98 -5.76
N TYR A 37 -0.29 -9.86 -5.39
CA TYR A 37 0.75 -9.36 -6.29
C TYR A 37 0.89 -10.25 -7.53
N LYS A 38 0.95 -11.58 -7.36
CA LYS A 38 1.02 -12.52 -8.49
C LYS A 38 -0.23 -12.44 -9.35
N ASP A 39 -1.41 -12.37 -8.75
CA ASP A 39 -2.69 -12.27 -9.46
C ASP A 39 -2.73 -10.98 -10.31
N LEU A 40 -2.35 -9.84 -9.73
CA LEU A 40 -2.22 -8.57 -10.45
C LEU A 40 -1.23 -8.67 -11.62
N GLN A 41 -0.06 -9.26 -11.39
CA GLN A 41 0.97 -9.45 -12.42
C GLN A 41 0.50 -10.38 -13.56
N ARG A 42 -0.43 -11.31 -13.31
CA ARG A 42 -1.03 -12.14 -14.38
C ARG A 42 -1.98 -11.34 -15.25
N ILE A 43 -2.82 -10.48 -14.67
CA ILE A 43 -3.77 -9.65 -15.44
C ILE A 43 -3.10 -8.43 -16.11
N THR A 44 -1.89 -8.07 -15.66
CA THR A 44 -1.18 -6.85 -16.10
C THR A 44 -1.08 -6.68 -17.63
N PRO A 45 -0.78 -7.71 -18.46
CA PRO A 45 -0.71 -7.53 -19.91
C PRO A 45 -2.06 -7.11 -20.54
N ARG A 46 -3.16 -7.68 -20.05
CA ARG A 46 -4.52 -7.31 -20.49
C ARG A 46 -4.83 -5.88 -20.04
N PHE A 47 -4.62 -5.60 -18.76
CA PHE A 47 -4.77 -4.27 -18.19
C PHE A 47 -3.99 -3.19 -18.96
N TRP A 48 -2.73 -3.46 -19.28
CA TRP A 48 -1.87 -2.56 -20.07
C TRP A 48 -2.45 -2.24 -21.46
N TRP A 49 -3.05 -3.24 -22.12
CA TRP A 49 -3.67 -3.08 -23.42
C TRP A 49 -5.00 -2.32 -23.38
N ASP A 50 -5.87 -2.72 -22.45
CA ASP A 50 -7.23 -2.22 -22.32
C ASP A 50 -7.25 -0.75 -21.88
N PHE A 51 -6.32 -0.36 -20.99
CA PHE A 51 -6.22 1.00 -20.46
C PHE A 51 -5.26 1.90 -21.26
N ARG A 52 -4.88 1.48 -22.48
CA ARG A 52 -4.08 2.27 -23.42
C ARG A 52 -2.73 2.75 -22.87
N MET A 53 -2.04 1.90 -22.11
CA MET A 53 -0.74 2.21 -21.48
C MET A 53 0.46 1.86 -22.38
N GLN A 54 0.25 1.69 -23.69
CA GLN A 54 1.30 1.23 -24.62
C GLN A 54 2.38 2.27 -24.92
N ASP A 55 2.17 3.52 -24.51
CA ASP A 55 3.19 4.56 -24.50
C ASP A 55 4.39 4.19 -23.62
N MET A 56 4.22 3.25 -22.68
CA MET A 56 5.31 2.65 -21.93
C MET A 56 5.48 1.14 -22.21
N PRO A 57 6.72 0.62 -22.21
CA PRO A 57 6.94 -0.82 -22.32
C PRO A 57 6.31 -1.59 -21.14
N LEU A 58 5.70 -2.74 -21.41
CA LEU A 58 5.04 -3.59 -20.41
C LEU A 58 5.94 -3.91 -19.20
N GLY A 59 7.25 -4.10 -19.42
CA GLY A 59 8.21 -4.33 -18.34
C GLY A 59 8.28 -3.15 -17.36
N VAL A 60 8.27 -1.91 -17.87
CA VAL A 60 8.26 -0.70 -17.06
C VAL A 60 6.93 -0.57 -16.32
N PHE A 61 5.80 -0.87 -16.98
CA PHE A 61 4.49 -0.87 -16.33
C PHE A 61 4.42 -1.84 -15.14
N ARG A 62 4.93 -3.07 -15.30
CA ARG A 62 5.03 -4.05 -14.20
C ARG A 62 5.88 -3.53 -13.03
N LEU A 63 6.95 -2.79 -13.32
CA LEU A 63 7.78 -2.16 -12.29
C LEU A 63 7.04 -1.05 -11.54
N VAL A 64 6.24 -0.23 -12.23
CA VAL A 64 5.38 0.79 -11.59
C VAL A 64 4.38 0.15 -10.64
N LEU A 65 3.70 -0.92 -11.08
CA LEU A 65 2.81 -1.68 -10.19
C LEU A 65 3.57 -2.25 -8.99
N LYS A 66 4.78 -2.76 -9.18
CA LYS A 66 5.64 -3.23 -8.07
C LYS A 66 6.00 -2.09 -7.11
N GLN A 67 6.29 -0.89 -7.60
CA GLN A 67 6.60 0.28 -6.76
C GLN A 67 5.43 0.63 -5.82
N GLN A 68 4.18 0.48 -6.27
CA GLN A 68 3.02 0.71 -5.40
C GLN A 68 2.96 -0.26 -4.21
N PHE A 69 3.38 -1.52 -4.40
CA PHE A 69 3.49 -2.47 -3.29
C PHE A 69 4.65 -2.12 -2.35
N VAL A 70 5.81 -1.77 -2.91
CA VAL A 70 7.00 -1.44 -2.12
C VAL A 70 6.81 -0.16 -1.29
N LYS A 71 6.03 0.81 -1.78
CA LYS A 71 5.67 2.04 -1.05
C LYS A 71 5.11 1.75 0.35
N ASN A 72 4.36 0.65 0.49
CA ASN A 72 3.70 0.26 1.73
C ASN A 72 4.51 -0.77 2.54
N ALA A 73 5.76 -1.08 2.17
CA ALA A 73 6.58 -2.10 2.82
C ALA A 73 6.95 -1.79 4.29
N HIS A 74 6.84 -0.53 4.70
CA HIS A 74 7.10 -0.08 6.08
C HIS A 74 5.96 -0.44 7.06
N ILE A 75 4.80 -0.89 6.57
CA ILE A 75 3.64 -1.18 7.40
C ILE A 75 3.82 -2.52 8.12
N THR A 76 3.72 -2.49 9.45
CA THR A 76 3.92 -3.68 10.30
C THR A 76 2.62 -4.26 10.87
N ASP A 77 1.53 -3.47 10.92
CA ASP A 77 0.24 -3.92 11.44
C ASP A 77 -0.50 -4.78 10.41
N VAL A 78 -0.74 -6.04 10.80
CA VAL A 78 -1.38 -7.07 9.98
C VAL A 78 -2.76 -6.64 9.47
N ARG A 79 -3.53 -5.89 10.27
CA ARG A 79 -4.91 -5.49 9.90
C ARG A 79 -4.91 -4.45 8.79
N ILE A 80 -3.92 -3.57 8.80
CA ILE A 80 -3.72 -2.57 7.74
C ILE A 80 -3.29 -3.28 6.46
N VAL A 81 -2.38 -4.26 6.57
CA VAL A 81 -1.98 -5.09 5.44
C VAL A 81 -3.17 -5.82 4.83
N ASP A 82 -4.01 -6.47 5.64
CA ASP A 82 -5.21 -7.17 5.16
C ASP A 82 -6.17 -6.22 4.44
N ARG A 83 -6.37 -5.01 4.97
CA ARG A 83 -7.17 -3.98 4.32
C ARG A 83 -6.60 -3.59 2.96
N LEU A 84 -5.29 -3.34 2.86
CA LEU A 84 -4.64 -2.99 1.60
C LEU A 84 -4.72 -4.12 0.57
N VAL A 85 -4.61 -5.37 1.02
CA VAL A 85 -4.81 -6.56 0.18
C VAL A 85 -6.23 -6.59 -0.36
N TYR A 86 -7.23 -6.31 0.47
CA TYR A 86 -8.63 -6.23 0.04
C TYR A 86 -8.86 -5.08 -0.94
N GLU A 87 -8.37 -3.88 -0.65
CA GLU A 87 -8.46 -2.72 -1.55
C GLU A 87 -7.83 -3.03 -2.91
N THR A 88 -6.68 -3.72 -2.93
CA THR A 88 -6.04 -4.15 -4.18
C THR A 88 -6.91 -5.12 -4.98
N ARG A 89 -7.56 -6.09 -4.32
CA ARG A 89 -8.51 -7.01 -4.99
C ARG A 89 -9.71 -6.24 -5.56
N GLN A 90 -10.21 -5.25 -4.85
CA GLN A 90 -11.30 -4.39 -5.35
C GLN A 90 -10.85 -3.60 -6.58
N HIS A 91 -9.66 -3.01 -6.56
CA HIS A 91 -9.11 -2.33 -7.75
C HIS A 91 -8.97 -3.29 -8.94
N MET A 92 -8.46 -4.51 -8.73
CA MET A 92 -8.37 -5.52 -9.78
C MET A 92 -9.74 -5.85 -10.37
N TYR A 93 -10.76 -6.00 -9.53
CA TYR A 93 -12.14 -6.24 -9.97
C TYR A 93 -12.69 -5.05 -10.76
N SER A 94 -12.48 -3.81 -10.30
CA SER A 94 -12.90 -2.60 -11.04
C SER A 94 -12.21 -2.44 -12.39
N ILE A 95 -10.95 -2.87 -12.50
CA ILE A 95 -10.21 -2.90 -13.78
C ILE A 95 -10.81 -3.94 -14.72
N ASP A 96 -11.04 -5.17 -14.24
CA ASP A 96 -11.57 -6.27 -15.04
C ASP A 96 -12.99 -6.00 -15.55
N MET A 97 -13.83 -5.37 -14.71
CA MET A 97 -15.21 -4.97 -15.05
C MET A 97 -15.29 -3.63 -15.79
N ALA A 98 -14.14 -3.01 -16.12
CA ALA A 98 -14.06 -1.71 -16.78
C ALA A 98 -14.86 -0.58 -16.06
N PHE A 99 -14.94 -0.63 -14.73
CA PHE A 99 -15.54 0.44 -13.92
C PHE A 99 -14.63 1.68 -13.81
N TYR A 100 -13.34 1.53 -14.09
CA TYR A 100 -12.40 2.64 -14.19
C TYR A 100 -12.20 3.08 -15.64
N ASN A 101 -12.06 4.40 -15.84
CA ASN A 101 -11.61 4.99 -17.09
C ASN A 101 -10.06 4.95 -17.19
N PRO A 102 -9.45 4.70 -18.37
CA PRO A 102 -8.04 4.98 -18.68
C PRO A 102 -7.41 6.16 -17.93
N ASP A 103 -8.02 7.34 -17.99
CA ASP A 103 -7.47 8.56 -17.38
C ASP A 103 -7.43 8.47 -15.85
N HIS A 104 -8.43 7.82 -15.24
CA HIS A 104 -8.48 7.63 -13.79
C HIS A 104 -7.31 6.76 -13.33
N VAL A 105 -7.07 5.66 -14.03
CA VAL A 105 -5.95 4.75 -13.72
C VAL A 105 -4.61 5.43 -13.92
N ARG A 106 -4.45 6.17 -15.03
CA ARG A 106 -3.22 6.88 -15.34
C ARG A 106 -2.88 7.91 -14.25
N ASN A 107 -3.86 8.72 -13.86
CA ASN A 107 -3.71 9.68 -12.77
C ASN A 107 -3.41 8.98 -11.42
N PHE A 108 -4.05 7.85 -11.14
CA PHE A 108 -3.81 7.09 -9.91
C PHE A 108 -2.37 6.57 -9.80
N LEU A 109 -1.82 6.01 -10.88
CA LEU A 109 -0.49 5.41 -10.87
C LEU A 109 0.65 6.44 -10.96
N PHE A 110 0.48 7.47 -11.78
CA PHE A 110 1.59 8.37 -12.16
C PHE A 110 1.45 9.79 -11.61
N ARG A 111 0.22 10.27 -11.35
CA ARG A 111 -0.05 11.67 -10.97
C ARG A 111 0.61 12.69 -11.91
N GLU A 112 0.57 12.44 -13.23
CA GLU A 112 1.28 13.23 -14.24
C GLU A 112 0.93 14.73 -14.22
N ASN A 113 -0.29 15.07 -13.82
CA ASN A 113 -0.80 16.44 -13.78
C ASN A 113 -0.49 17.20 -12.48
N VAL A 114 0.36 16.65 -11.60
CA VAL A 114 0.73 17.29 -10.33
C VAL A 114 2.22 17.63 -10.38
N GLU A 115 2.52 18.93 -10.46
CA GLU A 115 3.91 19.39 -10.32
C GLU A 115 4.48 18.90 -9.00
N ALA A 116 5.70 18.35 -9.06
CA ALA A 116 6.35 17.83 -7.88
C ALA A 116 6.57 18.98 -6.88
N LYS A 117 6.00 18.84 -5.68
CA LYS A 117 6.18 19.86 -4.63
C LYS A 117 7.67 20.11 -4.41
N PRO A 118 8.10 21.39 -4.32
CA PRO A 118 9.48 21.72 -4.06
C PRO A 118 9.92 21.07 -2.74
N LYS A 119 11.03 20.33 -2.77
CA LYS A 119 11.56 19.60 -1.61
C LYS A 119 12.61 20.41 -0.87
N ASP A 120 13.45 21.10 -1.63
CA ASP A 120 14.60 21.83 -1.12
C ASP A 120 14.19 23.22 -0.66
N PHE A 121 14.92 23.74 0.34
CA PHE A 121 14.65 25.07 0.90
C PHE A 121 14.56 26.15 -0.18
N LEU A 122 15.56 26.24 -1.07
CA LEU A 122 15.59 27.27 -2.11
C LEU A 122 14.41 27.14 -3.08
N SER A 123 14.03 25.91 -3.47
CA SER A 123 12.88 25.69 -4.34
C SER A 123 11.56 26.08 -3.69
N LYS A 124 11.39 25.82 -2.39
CA LYS A 124 10.20 26.25 -1.63
C LYS A 124 10.16 27.77 -1.50
N PHE A 125 11.28 28.37 -1.12
CA PHE A 125 11.45 29.81 -1.00
C PHE A 125 11.10 30.53 -2.31
N LEU A 126 11.62 30.05 -3.45
CA LEU A 126 11.35 30.63 -4.76
C LEU A 126 9.90 30.42 -5.23
N SER A 127 9.24 29.34 -4.83
CA SER A 127 7.84 29.10 -5.18
C SER A 127 6.83 29.95 -4.40
N GLY A 128 7.24 30.60 -3.30
CA GLY A 128 6.34 31.37 -2.43
C GLY A 128 5.23 30.54 -1.77
N LEU A 129 5.33 29.22 -1.81
CA LEU A 129 4.44 28.27 -1.15
C LEU A 129 5.11 27.85 0.17
N GLU A 130 4.62 28.37 1.30
CA GLU A 130 5.01 27.90 2.64
C GLU A 130 4.56 26.45 2.89
#